data_AF-A0AAN8ZZC9-F1
#
_entry.id   AF-A0AAN8ZZC9-F1
#
_cell.length_a   1.000
_cell.length_b   1.000
_cell.length_c   1.000
_cell.angle_alpha   90.00
_cell.angle_beta   90.00
_cell.angle_gamma   90.00
#
_symmetry.space_group_name_H-M   'P 1'
#
loop_
_entity.id
_entity.type
_entity.pdbx_description
1 polymer ?
#
loop_
_entity_poly.entity_id
_entity_poly.type
_entity_poly.pdbx_seq_one_letter_code
_entity_poly.pdbx_strand_id
1 'polypeptide(L)'
;MTVFVTMPSSLLKDFDNGDDFQLCRQGCPTYERLDLPGTNPLGVPAMDKYKARALCKEYNITDYYLDSCIFDLMTTDDMSFRIAAQVALRDHWTQDPIGAKRQLQNCSEPPCVWEVTSMAHIAWPSWVTRLSTLIIVIMNLKSKL
;
A
#
# COMPACT_ATOMS: atom_id res chain seq x y z
N MET A 1 -0.72 -0.87 -6.87
CA MET A 1 -0.85 -1.80 -8.01
C MET A 1 -1.83 -1.17 -8.99
N THR A 2 -1.49 -1.08 -10.28
CA THR A 2 -2.36 -0.49 -11.32
C THR A 2 -2.58 -1.53 -12.41
N VAL A 3 -3.82 -1.70 -12.85
CA VAL A 3 -4.19 -2.68 -13.90
C VAL A 3 -4.87 -1.95 -15.05
N PHE A 4 -4.46 -2.27 -16.27
CA PHE A 4 -5.06 -1.78 -17.51
C PHE A 4 -5.38 -2.97 -18.41
N VAL A 5 -6.57 -2.96 -19.03
CA VAL A 5 -7.07 -4.08 -19.84
C VAL A 5 -7.67 -3.54 -21.14
N THR A 6 -7.31 -4.17 -22.26
CA THR A 6 -7.91 -3.93 -23.58
C THR A 6 -8.63 -5.19 -24.02
N MET A 7 -9.89 -5.06 -24.46
CA MET A 7 -10.70 -6.21 -24.87
C MET A 7 -11.44 -5.94 -26.18
N PRO A 8 -11.45 -6.89 -27.14
CA PRO A 8 -12.21 -6.75 -28.37
C PRO A 8 -13.72 -6.91 -28.12
N SER A 9 -14.54 -6.11 -28.81
CA SER A 9 -15.98 -6.05 -28.59
C SER A 9 -16.73 -7.35 -28.94
N SER A 10 -16.16 -8.19 -29.81
CA SER A 10 -16.74 -9.50 -30.16
C SER A 10 -16.86 -10.44 -28.97
N LEU A 11 -15.95 -10.34 -28.00
CA LEU A 11 -15.95 -11.15 -26.78
C LEU A 11 -16.93 -10.62 -25.73
N LEU A 12 -17.44 -9.39 -25.86
CA LEU A 12 -18.36 -8.82 -24.86
C LEU A 12 -19.74 -9.52 -24.87
N LYS A 13 -20.13 -10.15 -25.98
CA LYS A 13 -21.45 -10.80 -26.12
C LYS A 13 -21.60 -12.06 -25.27
N ASP A 14 -20.49 -12.72 -24.96
CA ASP A 14 -20.50 -13.99 -24.22
C ASP A 14 -20.78 -13.79 -22.72
N PHE A 15 -20.67 -12.55 -22.24
CA PHE A 15 -20.85 -12.19 -20.82
C PHE A 15 -22.24 -11.60 -20.50
N ASP A 16 -23.17 -11.58 -21.46
CA ASP A 16 -24.53 -11.01 -21.28
C ASP A 16 -25.51 -11.95 -20.55
N ASN A 17 -25.13 -13.21 -20.34
CA ASN A 17 -26.06 -14.27 -19.90
C ASN A 17 -25.97 -14.63 -18.42
N GLY A 18 -25.21 -13.87 -17.60
CA GLY A 18 -25.02 -14.16 -16.19
C GLY A 18 -25.35 -12.95 -15.31
N ASP A 19 -25.90 -13.21 -14.11
CA ASP A 19 -26.14 -12.24 -13.04
C ASP A 19 -24.83 -11.69 -12.41
N ASP A 20 -23.71 -11.73 -13.14
CA ASP A 20 -22.39 -11.43 -12.63
C ASP A 20 -22.09 -9.93 -12.76
N PHE A 21 -21.76 -9.31 -11.63
CA PHE A 21 -21.36 -7.92 -11.56
C PHE A 21 -19.93 -7.70 -12.11
N GLN A 22 -19.79 -6.86 -13.13
CA GLN A 22 -18.54 -6.59 -13.86
C GLN A 22 -18.15 -5.11 -13.79
N LEU A 23 -17.20 -4.77 -12.92
CA LEU A 23 -16.73 -3.38 -12.70
C LEU A 23 -16.25 -2.67 -13.98
N CYS A 24 -15.52 -3.35 -14.86
CA CYS A 24 -15.01 -2.75 -16.10
C CYS A 24 -16.10 -2.42 -17.13
N ARG A 25 -17.30 -3.01 -17.01
CA ARG A 25 -18.43 -2.82 -17.92
C ARG A 25 -19.50 -1.91 -17.30
N GLN A 26 -19.91 -2.23 -16.08
CA GLN A 26 -21.04 -1.62 -15.40
C GLN A 26 -20.63 -0.47 -14.47
N GLY A 27 -19.31 -0.33 -14.21
CA GLY A 27 -18.78 0.56 -13.18
C GLY A 27 -19.08 0.03 -11.77
N CYS A 28 -18.71 0.80 -10.75
CA CYS A 28 -19.02 0.43 -9.35
C CYS A 28 -20.52 0.61 -9.04
N PRO A 29 -21.10 -0.13 -8.09
CA PRO A 29 -22.45 0.09 -7.61
C PRO A 29 -22.57 1.47 -6.96
N THR A 30 -23.77 2.06 -6.93
CA THR A 30 -23.98 3.43 -6.41
C THR A 30 -23.46 3.61 -4.98
N TYR A 31 -23.56 2.60 -4.13
CA TYR A 31 -23.10 2.64 -2.74
C TYR A 31 -21.56 2.55 -2.58
N GLU A 32 -20.82 2.19 -3.63
CA GLU A 32 -19.34 2.19 -3.63
C GLU A 32 -18.76 3.35 -4.46
N ARG A 33 -19.61 4.12 -5.12
CA ARG A 33 -19.18 5.32 -5.82
C ARG A 33 -18.85 6.36 -4.77
N LEU A 34 -17.63 6.87 -4.82
CA LEU A 34 -17.27 8.08 -4.10
C LEU A 34 -17.93 9.24 -4.85
N ASP A 35 -18.95 9.84 -4.25
CA ASP A 35 -19.46 11.12 -4.70
C ASP A 35 -18.29 12.11 -4.65
N LEU A 36 -17.87 12.63 -5.82
CA LEU A 36 -16.92 13.73 -5.83
C LEU A 36 -17.52 14.83 -4.95
N PRO A 37 -16.81 15.34 -3.92
CA PRO A 37 -17.39 16.23 -2.93
C PRO A 37 -17.80 17.55 -3.58
N GLY A 38 -19.08 17.61 -3.97
CA GLY A 38 -19.84 18.81 -4.25
C GLY A 38 -20.71 19.24 -3.06
N THR A 39 -20.67 18.53 -1.93
CA THR A 39 -21.39 18.91 -0.69
C THR A 39 -20.56 18.78 0.60
N ASN A 40 -19.23 18.88 0.47
CA ASN A 40 -18.43 19.58 1.49
C ASN A 40 -17.55 20.61 0.74
N PRO A 41 -17.84 21.93 0.81
CA PRO A 41 -17.25 22.93 -0.08
C PRO A 41 -15.74 23.17 0.08
N LEU A 42 -15.06 22.48 0.97
CA LEU A 42 -13.66 22.70 1.26
C LEU A 42 -13.05 21.35 1.63
N GLY A 43 -11.80 21.10 1.25
CA GLY A 43 -10.95 20.03 1.81
C GLY A 43 -10.64 20.25 3.29
N VAL A 44 -11.65 20.67 4.06
CA VAL A 44 -11.64 20.81 5.51
C VAL A 44 -11.96 19.42 6.05
N PRO A 45 -11.03 18.80 6.79
CA PRO A 45 -11.27 17.50 7.37
C PRO A 45 -12.44 17.59 8.36
N ALA A 46 -13.26 16.54 8.41
CA ALA A 46 -14.38 16.42 9.35
C ALA A 46 -13.91 16.52 10.81
N MET A 47 -12.66 16.11 11.08
CA MET A 47 -11.97 16.29 12.34
C MET A 47 -10.57 16.89 12.14
N ASP A 48 -10.15 17.81 13.02
CA ASP A 48 -8.76 18.29 13.06
C ASP A 48 -7.77 17.12 13.25
N LYS A 49 -6.65 17.16 12.52
CA LYS A 49 -5.64 16.09 12.54
C LYS A 49 -5.03 15.86 13.92
N TYR A 50 -4.76 16.93 14.69
CA TYR A 50 -4.18 16.81 16.02
C TYR A 50 -5.20 16.22 17.01
N LYS A 51 -6.46 16.64 16.90
CA LYS A 51 -7.58 16.04 17.64
C LYS A 51 -7.74 14.55 17.31
N ALA A 52 -7.79 14.18 16.04
CA ALA A 52 -7.87 12.79 15.58
C ALA A 52 -6.70 11.96 16.13
N ARG A 53 -5.48 12.48 16.06
CA ARG A 53 -4.29 11.83 16.61
C ARG A 53 -4.37 11.61 18.11
N ALA A 54 -4.81 12.61 18.88
CA ALA A 54 -4.98 12.47 20.32
C ALA A 54 -5.97 11.36 20.66
N LEU A 55 -7.12 11.35 19.98
CA LEU A 55 -8.19 10.37 20.18
C LEU A 55 -7.76 8.95 19.78
N CYS A 56 -7.01 8.77 18.70
CA CYS A 56 -6.47 7.47 18.32
C CYS A 56 -5.42 6.95 19.31
N LYS A 57 -4.57 7.85 19.85
CA LYS A 57 -3.55 7.48 20.84
C LYS A 57 -4.16 6.98 22.16
N GLU A 58 -5.37 7.40 22.53
CA GLU A 58 -6.08 6.87 23.71
C GLU A 58 -6.29 5.35 23.67
N TYR A 59 -6.30 4.75 22.47
CA TYR A 59 -6.53 3.32 22.25
C TYR A 59 -5.22 2.51 22.09
N ASN A 60 -4.06 3.10 22.38
CA ASN A 60 -2.73 2.50 22.21
C ASN A 60 -2.45 2.00 20.78
N ILE A 61 -2.98 2.71 19.79
CA ILE A 61 -2.79 2.39 18.38
C ILE A 61 -1.43 2.94 17.92
N THR A 62 -0.65 2.13 17.21
CA THR A 62 0.68 2.47 16.70
C THR A 62 0.87 2.03 15.25
N ASP A 63 1.99 2.45 14.66
CA ASP A 63 2.43 2.12 13.30
C ASP A 63 1.38 2.51 12.25
N TYR A 64 1.28 1.75 11.17
CA TYR A 64 0.34 1.99 10.08
C TYR A 64 -1.13 2.10 10.54
N TYR A 65 -1.50 1.41 11.63
CA TYR A 65 -2.86 1.48 12.17
C TYR A 65 -3.17 2.84 12.81
N LEU A 66 -2.17 3.53 13.35
CA LEU A 66 -2.36 4.88 13.89
C LEU A 66 -2.65 5.86 12.75
N ASP A 67 -1.91 5.75 11.63
CA ASP A 67 -2.14 6.58 10.45
C ASP A 67 -3.52 6.32 9.83
N SER A 68 -3.94 5.05 9.76
CA SER A 68 -5.29 4.67 9.31
C SER A 68 -6.37 5.28 10.22
N CYS A 69 -6.23 5.14 11.53
CA CYS A 69 -7.18 5.71 12.49
C CYS A 69 -7.30 7.23 12.34
N ILE A 70 -6.17 7.94 12.21
CA ILE A 70 -6.16 9.39 12.04
C ILE A 70 -6.90 9.77 10.76
N PHE A 71 -6.62 9.08 9.66
CA PHE A 71 -7.27 9.34 8.38
C PHE A 71 -8.78 9.10 8.45
N ASP A 72 -9.23 7.97 9.02
CA ASP A 72 -10.64 7.64 9.11
C ASP A 72 -11.40 8.66 9.97
N LEU A 73 -10.84 9.08 11.11
CA LEU A 73 -11.44 10.15 11.92
C LEU A 73 -11.46 11.49 11.19
N MET A 74 -10.39 11.87 10.50
CA MET A 74 -10.32 13.12 9.73
C MET A 74 -11.32 13.17 8.58
N THR A 75 -11.69 12.02 8.01
CA THR A 75 -12.58 11.94 6.85
C THR A 75 -14.04 11.70 7.21
N THR A 76 -14.31 11.03 8.33
CA THR A 76 -15.67 10.61 8.71
C THR A 76 -16.21 11.27 9.98
N ASP A 77 -15.34 11.77 10.87
CA ASP A 77 -15.66 12.15 12.26
C ASP A 77 -16.34 11.01 13.08
N ASP A 78 -16.25 9.75 12.62
CA ASP A 78 -16.82 8.60 13.31
C ASP A 78 -15.81 7.96 14.28
N MET A 79 -16.11 8.10 15.56
CA MET A 79 -15.27 7.61 16.66
C MET A 79 -15.16 6.08 16.75
N SER A 80 -15.99 5.33 16.01
CA SER A 80 -15.94 3.87 15.91
C SER A 80 -14.63 3.35 15.29
N PHE A 81 -13.99 4.15 14.43
CA PHE A 81 -12.75 3.79 13.76
C PHE A 81 -11.55 3.64 14.70
N ARG A 82 -11.59 4.22 15.91
CA ARG A 82 -10.58 3.95 16.95
C ARG A 82 -10.57 2.49 17.38
N ILE A 83 -11.77 1.94 17.61
CA ILE A 83 -11.94 0.53 18.00
C ILE A 83 -11.55 -0.36 16.82
N ALA A 84 -12.00 -0.03 15.60
CA ALA A 84 -11.66 -0.78 14.41
C ALA A 84 -10.14 -0.89 14.20
N ALA A 85 -9.43 0.23 14.28
CA ALA A 85 -7.98 0.25 14.13
C ALA A 85 -7.24 -0.47 15.27
N GLN A 86 -7.71 -0.36 16.52
CA GLN A 86 -7.14 -1.13 17.64
C GLN A 86 -7.32 -2.63 17.44
N VAL A 87 -8.51 -3.06 17.02
CA VAL A 87 -8.79 -4.47 16.73
C VAL A 87 -7.92 -4.96 15.59
N ALA A 88 -7.78 -4.20 14.51
CA ALA A 88 -6.93 -4.57 13.38
C ALA A 88 -5.44 -4.70 13.77
N LEU A 89 -4.93 -3.81 14.63
CA LEU A 89 -3.57 -3.92 15.19
C LEU A 89 -3.39 -5.20 16.00
N ARG A 90 -4.36 -5.54 16.86
CA ARG A 90 -4.33 -6.78 17.65
C ARG A 90 -4.44 -8.02 16.77
N ASP A 91 -5.28 -7.96 15.75
CA ASP A 91 -5.50 -9.07 14.83
C ASP A 91 -4.23 -9.37 14.04
N HIS A 92 -3.43 -8.37 13.67
CA HIS A 92 -2.11 -8.59 13.07
C HIS A 92 -1.20 -9.42 13.98
N TRP A 93 -1.07 -9.05 15.26
CA TRP A 93 -0.28 -9.82 16.22
C TRP A 93 -0.83 -11.23 16.45
N THR A 94 -2.15 -11.38 16.42
CA THR A 94 -2.82 -12.66 16.70
C THR A 94 -2.74 -13.61 15.50
N GLN A 95 -2.90 -13.09 14.28
CA GLN A 95 -2.95 -13.88 13.05
C GLN A 95 -1.56 -14.11 12.43
N ASP A 96 -0.67 -13.11 12.49
CA ASP A 96 0.70 -13.20 11.97
C ASP A 96 1.71 -12.54 12.94
N PRO A 97 2.08 -13.22 14.04
CA PRO A 97 3.02 -12.68 15.00
C PRO A 97 4.44 -12.49 14.42
N ILE A 98 4.81 -13.25 13.38
CA ILE A 98 6.13 -13.14 12.74
C ILE A 98 6.17 -11.91 11.83
N GLY A 99 5.13 -11.71 11.03
CA GLY A 99 4.94 -10.50 10.22
C GLY A 99 4.81 -9.26 11.08
N ALA A 100 3.99 -9.31 12.14
CA ALA A 100 3.83 -8.24 13.10
C ALA A 100 5.18 -7.83 13.72
N LYS A 101 5.98 -8.79 14.20
CA LYS A 101 7.32 -8.52 14.74
C LYS A 101 8.29 -7.93 13.71
N ARG A 102 8.12 -8.24 12.43
CA ARG A 102 8.95 -7.73 11.35
C ARG A 102 8.55 -6.31 10.93
N GLN A 103 7.25 -6.01 10.93
CA GLN A 103 6.68 -4.82 10.31
C GLN A 103 6.32 -3.72 11.31
N LEU A 104 5.89 -4.08 12.52
CA LEU A 104 5.41 -3.15 13.54
C LEU A 104 6.57 -2.71 14.43
N GLN A 105 6.82 -1.40 14.47
CA GLN A 105 7.92 -0.79 15.20
C GLN A 105 7.44 -0.09 16.47
N ASN A 106 6.15 -0.23 16.81
CA ASN A 106 5.49 0.49 17.88
C ASN A 106 5.62 2.02 17.74
N CYS A 107 5.60 2.50 16.50
CA CYS A 107 5.79 3.90 16.17
C CYS A 107 4.53 4.70 16.50
N SER A 108 4.65 5.73 17.34
CA SER A 108 3.53 6.62 17.71
C SER A 108 3.68 8.05 17.16
N GLU A 109 4.83 8.34 16.54
CA GLU A 109 5.19 9.64 16.01
C GLU A 109 5.90 9.51 14.65
N PRO A 110 5.39 10.15 13.58
CA PRO A 110 6.04 10.12 12.29
C PRO A 110 7.33 10.97 12.25
N PRO A 111 8.26 10.70 11.32
CA PRO A 111 8.17 9.65 10.29
C PRO A 111 8.50 8.26 10.84
N CYS A 112 7.58 7.30 10.66
CA CYS A 112 7.87 5.89 10.88
C CYS A 112 8.59 5.34 9.65
N VAL A 113 9.80 4.85 9.80
CA VAL A 113 10.60 4.32 8.68
C VAL A 113 10.32 2.83 8.57
N TRP A 114 9.39 2.43 7.70
CA TRP A 114 9.25 1.02 7.35
C TRP A 114 10.39 0.63 6.42
N GLU A 115 11.13 -0.41 6.80
CA GLU A 115 12.14 -0.99 5.94
C GLU A 115 11.41 -1.75 4.83
N VAL A 116 11.11 -1.06 3.73
CA VAL A 116 11.01 -1.80 2.48
C VAL A 116 12.40 -2.33 2.25
N THR A 117 12.54 -3.64 2.29
CA THR A 117 13.48 -4.30 1.40
C THR A 117 12.99 -4.03 -0.03
N SER A 118 13.14 -2.78 -0.50
CA SER A 118 13.48 -2.56 -1.87
C SER A 118 14.70 -3.45 -2.06
N MET A 119 14.68 -4.28 -3.09
CA MET A 119 15.88 -4.94 -3.55
C MET A 119 16.87 -3.82 -3.84
N ALA A 120 17.65 -3.41 -2.83
CA ALA A 120 18.82 -2.62 -3.02
C ALA A 120 19.60 -3.46 -4.01
N HIS A 121 19.70 -2.97 -5.25
CA HIS A 121 20.63 -3.51 -6.21
C HIS A 121 21.92 -3.70 -5.43
N ILE A 122 22.31 -4.97 -5.21
CA ILE A 122 23.63 -5.28 -4.71
C ILE A 122 24.53 -4.58 -5.71
N ALA A 123 25.08 -3.43 -5.36
CA ALA A 123 26.09 -2.79 -6.18
C ALA A 123 27.25 -3.76 -6.09
N TRP A 124 27.44 -4.55 -7.14
CA TRP A 124 28.49 -5.57 -7.17
C TRP A 124 29.80 -4.85 -6.82
N PRO A 125 30.52 -5.28 -5.78
CA PRO A 125 31.75 -4.61 -5.39
C PRO A 125 32.70 -4.59 -6.60
N SER A 126 33.40 -3.48 -6.78
CA SER A 126 34.13 -3.11 -8.01
C SER A 126 35.17 -4.14 -8.49
N TRP A 127 35.57 -5.07 -7.63
CA TRP A 127 36.44 -6.19 -8.01
C TRP A 127 35.76 -7.18 -8.95
N VAL A 128 34.44 -7.33 -8.89
CA VAL A 128 33.72 -8.30 -9.74
C VAL A 128 33.54 -7.79 -11.16
N THR A 129 33.32 -6.48 -11.34
CA THR A 129 33.35 -5.85 -12.68
C THR A 129 34.76 -5.87 -13.27
N ARG A 130 35.80 -5.69 -12.46
CA ARG A 130 37.20 -5.76 -12.90
C ARG A 130 37.67 -7.16 -13.32
N LEU A 131 37.18 -8.22 -12.67
CA LEU A 131 37.45 -9.60 -13.10
C LEU A 131 36.77 -9.91 -14.43
N SER A 132 35.55 -9.42 -14.65
CA SER A 132 34.82 -9.66 -15.90
C SER A 132 35.53 -9.06 -17.12
N THR A 133 36.11 -7.86 -17.02
CA THR A 133 36.84 -7.23 -18.12
C THR A 133 38.19 -7.90 -18.38
N LEU A 134 38.90 -8.34 -17.34
CA LEU A 134 40.14 -9.11 -17.47
C LEU A 134 39.92 -10.44 -18.18
N ILE A 135 38.85 -11.17 -17.84
CA ILE A 135 38.51 -12.43 -18.50
C ILE A 135 38.20 -12.20 -19.98
N ILE A 136 37.42 -11.18 -20.32
CA ILE A 136 37.08 -10.85 -21.73
C ILE A 136 38.34 -10.48 -22.52
N VAL A 137 39.27 -9.71 -21.94
CA VAL A 137 40.53 -9.35 -22.61
C VAL A 137 41.42 -10.56 -22.81
N ILE A 138 41.53 -11.45 -21.81
CA ILE A 138 42.31 -12.70 -21.92
C ILE A 138 41.72 -13.63 -22.98
N MET A 139 40.40 -13.75 -23.05
CA MET A 139 39.71 -14.54 -24.07
C MET A 139 39.95 -13.99 -25.48
N ASN A 140 39.93 -12.66 -25.66
CA ASN A 140 40.22 -12.01 -26.94
C ASN A 140 41.72 -12.05 -27.33
N LEU A 141 42.63 -12.12 -26.35
CA LEU A 141 44.05 -12.29 -26.62
C LEU A 141 44.36 -13.73 -27.06
N LYS A 142 43.73 -14.72 -26.42
CA LYS A 142 43.85 -16.14 -26.79
C LYS A 142 43.24 -16.48 -28.15
N SER A 143 42.31 -15.67 -28.68
CA SER A 143 41.74 -15.89 -30.02
C SER A 143 42.54 -15.25 -31.15
N LYS A 144 43.63 -14.53 -30.83
CA LYS A 144 44.52 -13.86 -31.80
C LYS A 144 45.95 -14.43 -31.84
N LEU A 145 46.26 -15.44 -31.02
CA LEU A 145 47.41 -16.32 -31.15
C LEU A 145 46.94 -17.68 -31.67
#